data_AF-A0A7J4S8K2-F1
#
_entry.id   AF-A0A7J4S8K2-F1
#
_cell.length_a   1.000
_cell.length_b   1.000
_cell.length_c   1.000
_cell.angle_alpha   90.00
_cell.angle_beta   90.00
_cell.angle_gamma   90.00
#
_symmetry.space_group_name_H-M   'P 1'
#
loop_
_entity.id
_entity.type
_entity.pdbx_description
1 polymer ?
#
loop_
_entity_poly.entity_id
_entity_poly.type
_entity_poly.pdbx_seq_one_letter_code
_entity_poly.pdbx_strand_id
1 'polypeptide(L)'
;MGEHAETGLEKWLLDKTGKDIYFWNFQILMFFTLFEVGAVFFEVIPGTDIRITRYMVWAILIVVGIIKGYGIAAYFMHLRGDPRIYTRTALFPVLFVLLMMWGIGLSNPEAITELPAWCTPDWDYATNR
;
A
#
# COMPACT_ATOMS: atom_id res chain seq x y z
N MET A 1 1.99 -19.62 -25.00
CA MET A 1 2.32 -20.23 -23.70
C MET A 1 3.71 -19.71 -23.33
N GLY A 2 3.77 -18.39 -23.10
CA GLY A 2 4.97 -17.58 -23.27
C GLY A 2 6.03 -17.93 -22.24
N GLU A 3 7.25 -18.11 -22.73
CA GLU A 3 8.46 -18.28 -21.94
C GLU A 3 8.60 -17.07 -21.01
N HIS A 4 8.23 -17.23 -19.74
CA HIS A 4 8.51 -16.25 -18.72
C HIS A 4 10.03 -16.19 -18.59
N ALA A 5 10.61 -15.06 -19.02
CA ALA A 5 12.01 -14.78 -18.85
C ALA A 5 12.28 -14.61 -17.34
N GLU A 6 12.48 -15.73 -16.65
CA GLU A 6 12.99 -15.79 -15.28
C GLU A 6 14.27 -14.93 -15.23
N THR A 7 14.16 -13.79 -14.56
CA THR A 7 15.31 -12.92 -14.33
C THR A 7 16.36 -13.68 -13.51
N GLY A 8 17.65 -13.40 -13.70
CA GLY A 8 18.73 -14.17 -13.04
C GLY A 8 18.62 -14.25 -11.51
N LEU A 9 17.94 -13.30 -10.87
CA LEU A 9 17.63 -13.30 -9.45
C LEU A 9 16.56 -14.34 -9.06
N GLU A 10 15.55 -14.55 -9.88
CA GLU A 10 14.48 -15.55 -9.69
C GLU A 10 15.05 -16.96 -9.76
N LYS A 11 15.84 -17.23 -10.80
CA LYS A 11 16.60 -18.49 -10.93
C LYS A 11 17.55 -18.73 -9.77
N TRP A 12 18.28 -17.70 -9.33
CA TRP A 12 19.20 -17.82 -8.19
C TRP A 12 18.46 -18.07 -6.87
N LEU A 13 17.31 -17.43 -6.64
CA LEU A 13 16.48 -17.65 -5.46
C LEU A 13 15.87 -19.06 -5.43
N LEU A 14 15.38 -19.53 -6.57
CA LEU A 14 14.87 -20.90 -6.73
C LEU A 14 15.97 -21.93 -6.50
N ASP A 15 17.15 -21.74 -7.08
CA ASP A 15 18.28 -22.67 -6.96
C ASP A 15 18.85 -22.71 -5.53
N LYS A 16 18.93 -21.55 -4.86
CA LYS A 16 19.48 -21.46 -3.50
C LYS A 16 18.49 -21.89 -2.42
N THR A 17 17.21 -21.60 -2.60
CA THR A 17 16.20 -21.77 -1.53
C THR A 17 15.20 -22.88 -1.80
N GLY A 18 15.16 -23.43 -3.03
CA GLY A 18 14.16 -24.40 -3.46
C GLY A 18 12.73 -23.85 -3.50
N LYS A 19 12.55 -22.54 -3.34
CA LYS A 19 11.24 -21.88 -3.32
C LYS A 19 11.20 -20.75 -4.34
N ASP A 20 10.04 -20.66 -4.98
CA ASP A 20 9.67 -19.68 -5.99
C ASP A 20 9.73 -18.23 -5.46
N ILE A 21 9.99 -17.27 -6.34
CA ILE A 21 9.87 -15.84 -6.06
C ILE A 21 8.48 -15.44 -5.53
N TYR A 22 7.39 -16.11 -5.94
CA TYR A 22 6.06 -15.84 -5.39
C TYR A 22 5.98 -16.13 -3.89
N PHE A 23 6.64 -17.20 -3.43
CA PHE A 23 6.68 -17.55 -2.00
C PHE A 23 7.44 -16.50 -1.20
N TRP A 24 8.58 -16.03 -1.73
CA TRP A 24 9.38 -15.01 -1.09
C TRP A 24 8.69 -13.64 -1.06
N ASN A 25 8.03 -13.26 -2.16
CA ASN A 25 7.23 -12.04 -2.19
C ASN A 25 6.06 -12.12 -1.18
N PHE A 26 5.36 -13.26 -1.10
CA PHE A 26 4.34 -13.46 -0.07
C PHE A 26 4.90 -13.27 1.34
N GLN A 27 6.06 -13.84 1.65
CA GLN A 27 6.67 -13.72 2.97
C GLN A 27 7.06 -12.27 3.31
N ILE A 28 7.60 -11.53 2.34
CA ILE A 28 7.93 -10.10 2.49
C ILE A 28 6.66 -9.29 2.74
N LEU A 29 5.59 -9.55 1.99
CA LEU A 29 4.30 -8.86 2.17
C LEU A 29 3.72 -9.15 3.56
N MET A 30 3.77 -10.41 4.02
CA MET A 30 3.33 -10.78 5.37
C MET A 30 4.15 -10.08 6.46
N PHE A 31 5.47 -10.00 6.31
CA PHE A 31 6.33 -9.26 7.23
C PHE A 31 5.94 -7.78 7.33
N PHE A 32 5.73 -7.13 6.19
CA PHE A 32 5.27 -5.74 6.15
C PHE A 32 3.89 -5.54 6.78
N THR A 33 2.96 -6.50 6.63
CA THR A 33 1.67 -6.42 7.32
C THR A 33 1.76 -6.54 8.83
N LEU A 34 2.67 -7.38 9.34
CA LEU A 34 2.91 -7.44 10.78
C LEU A 34 3.49 -6.13 11.30
N PHE A 35 4.36 -5.50 10.52
CA PHE A 35 4.91 -4.19 10.86
C PHE A 35 3.85 -3.09 10.86
N GLU A 36 2.91 -3.13 9.91
CA GLU A 36 1.76 -2.23 9.84
C GLU A 36 0.89 -2.31 11.11
N VAL A 37 0.52 -3.54 11.48
CA VAL A 37 -0.27 -3.79 12.70
C VAL A 37 0.50 -3.37 13.95
N GLY A 38 1.81 -3.67 14.01
CA GLY A 38 2.66 -3.24 15.12
C GLY A 38 2.76 -1.72 15.24
N ALA A 39 2.92 -1.01 14.12
CA ALA A 39 3.03 0.45 14.10
C ALA A 39 1.74 1.16 14.54
N VAL A 40 0.57 0.53 14.34
CA VAL A 40 -0.73 1.05 14.81
C VAL A 40 -1.00 0.66 16.27
N PHE A 41 -0.57 -0.52 16.70
CA PHE A 41 -0.86 -1.04 18.03
C PHE A 41 0.02 -0.44 19.13
N PHE A 42 1.29 -0.16 18.84
CA PHE A 42 2.22 0.39 19.83
C PHE A 42 2.26 1.91 19.80
N GLU A 43 2.14 2.56 20.97
CA GLU A 43 2.30 4.02 21.12
C GLU A 43 3.76 4.45 21.32
N VAL A 44 4.63 3.49 21.64
CA VAL A 44 6.06 3.68 21.90
C VAL A 44 6.81 2.56 21.18
N ILE A 45 7.94 2.89 20.54
CA ILE A 45 8.73 1.87 19.84
C ILE A 45 9.23 0.85 20.88
N PRO A 46 8.90 -0.46 20.73
CA PRO A 46 9.25 -1.46 21.72
C PRO A 46 10.77 -1.51 21.92
N GLY A 47 11.21 -1.23 23.14
CA GLY A 47 12.65 -1.19 23.50
C GLY A 47 13.29 0.20 23.53
N THR A 48 12.54 1.28 23.32
CA THR A 48 13.02 2.67 23.44
C THR A 48 11.97 3.58 24.08
N ASP A 49 12.36 4.77 24.57
CA ASP A 49 11.42 5.79 25.09
C ASP A 49 10.84 6.70 23.99
N ILE A 50 11.00 6.32 22.71
CA ILE A 50 10.56 7.14 21.58
C ILE A 50 9.05 6.97 21.38
N ARG A 51 8.30 8.03 21.67
CA ARG A 51 6.86 8.08 21.41
C ARG A 51 6.58 8.08 19.91
N ILE A 52 5.64 7.24 19.50
CA ILE A 52 5.18 7.16 18.12
C ILE A 52 4.17 8.27 17.88
N THR A 53 4.56 9.30 17.13
CA THR A 53 3.65 10.37 16.76
C THR A 53 2.68 9.90 15.67
N ARG A 54 1.49 10.51 15.61
CA ARG A 54 0.47 10.21 14.59
C ARG A 54 1.00 10.36 13.16
N TYR A 55 1.87 11.34 12.94
CA TYR A 55 2.56 11.55 11.66
C TYR A 55 3.52 10.41 11.31
N MET A 56 4.19 9.82 12.30
CA MET A 56 5.08 8.69 12.07
C MET A 56 4.31 7.42 11.70
N VAL A 57 3.18 7.14 12.37
CA VAL A 57 2.28 6.03 11.97
C VAL A 57 1.83 6.24 10.52
N TRP A 58 1.33 7.43 10.20
CA TRP A 58 0.85 7.76 8.86
C TRP A 58 1.93 7.58 7.78
N ALA A 59 3.15 8.06 8.05
CA ALA A 59 4.28 7.89 7.14
C ALA A 59 4.62 6.40 6.92
N ILE A 60 4.63 5.59 7.98
CA ILE A 60 4.87 4.15 7.89
C ILE A 60 3.79 3.46 7.06
N LEU A 61 2.51 3.73 7.34
CA LEU A 61 1.39 3.12 6.63
C LEU A 61 1.44 3.42 5.13
N ILE A 62 1.77 4.66 4.74
CA ILE A 62 1.87 5.04 3.32
C ILE A 62 3.05 4.37 2.64
N VAL A 63 4.24 4.41 3.26
CA VAL A 63 5.44 3.81 2.67
C VAL A 63 5.26 2.31 2.49
N VAL A 64 4.77 1.63 3.54
CA VAL A 64 4.50 0.19 3.50
C VAL A 64 3.41 -0.13 2.49
N GLY A 65 2.35 0.68 2.41
CA GLY A 65 1.28 0.55 1.44
C GLY A 65 1.77 0.63 -0.02
N ILE A 66 2.68 1.56 -0.33
CA ILE A 66 3.28 1.70 -1.66
C ILE A 66 4.13 0.46 -2.01
N ILE A 67 5.01 0.03 -1.10
CA ILE A 67 5.87 -1.15 -1.31
C ILE A 67 5.01 -2.39 -1.56
N LYS A 68 3.97 -2.58 -0.75
CA LYS A 68 3.05 -3.70 -0.85
C LYS A 68 2.26 -3.67 -2.17
N GLY A 69 1.72 -2.51 -2.53
CA GLY A 69 1.03 -2.30 -3.80
C GLY A 69 1.92 -2.65 -5.00
N TYR A 70 3.19 -2.22 -4.96
CA TYR A 70 4.17 -2.60 -5.98
C TYR A 70 4.44 -4.11 -6.00
N GLY A 71 4.65 -4.75 -4.84
CA GLY A 71 4.89 -6.19 -4.75
C GLY A 71 3.74 -7.04 -5.31
N ILE A 72 2.49 -6.60 -5.10
CA ILE A 72 1.31 -7.27 -5.65
C ILE A 72 1.21 -7.04 -7.17
N ALA A 73 1.37 -5.80 -7.62
CA ALA A 73 1.28 -5.47 -9.04
C ALA A 73 2.40 -6.13 -9.87
N ALA A 74 3.64 -6.09 -9.39
CA ALA A 74 4.78 -6.59 -10.14
C ALA A 74 4.79 -8.13 -10.25
N TYR A 75 4.50 -8.83 -9.14
CA TYR A 75 4.65 -10.29 -9.08
C TYR A 75 3.31 -11.03 -9.10
N PHE A 76 2.30 -10.64 -8.30
CA PHE A 76 1.02 -11.37 -8.30
C PHE A 76 0.16 -11.09 -9.53
N MET A 77 0.19 -9.86 -10.06
CA MET A 77 -0.51 -9.52 -11.31
C MET A 77 0.34 -9.78 -12.57
N HIS A 78 1.54 -10.35 -12.44
CA HIS A 78 2.46 -10.66 -13.55
C HIS A 78 2.83 -9.48 -14.47
N LEU A 79 2.52 -8.23 -14.08
CA LEU A 79 2.72 -7.03 -14.92
C LEU A 79 4.19 -6.76 -15.28
N ARG A 80 5.15 -7.40 -14.59
CA ARG A 80 6.58 -7.30 -14.89
C ARG A 80 7.00 -8.20 -16.06
N GLY A 81 6.35 -9.35 -16.23
CA GLY A 81 6.63 -10.32 -17.30
C GLY A 81 5.72 -10.15 -18.53
N ASP A 82 4.60 -9.44 -18.38
CA ASP A 82 3.62 -9.22 -19.43
C ASP A 82 3.99 -8.07 -20.38
N PRO A 83 3.49 -8.06 -21.63
CA PRO A 83 3.77 -7.00 -22.58
C PRO A 83 3.33 -5.64 -22.03
N ARG A 84 4.15 -4.61 -22.29
CA ARG A 84 4.02 -3.23 -21.76
C ARG A 84 2.63 -2.58 -21.92
N ILE A 85 1.77 -3.13 -22.77
CA ILE A 85 0.39 -2.67 -22.92
C ILE A 85 -0.43 -2.86 -21.63
N TYR A 86 -0.21 -3.97 -20.90
CA TYR A 86 -0.93 -4.27 -19.66
C TYR A 86 -0.49 -3.37 -18.50
N THR A 87 0.78 -3.03 -18.43
CA THR A 87 1.28 -2.05 -17.46
C THR A 87 0.72 -0.65 -17.73
N ARG A 88 0.53 -0.28 -19.00
CA ARG A 88 -0.07 1.02 -19.40
C ARG A 88 -1.56 1.09 -19.08
N THR A 89 -2.32 0.01 -19.32
CA THR A 89 -3.74 -0.04 -18.95
C THR A 89 -3.94 -0.07 -17.43
N ALA A 90 -3.04 -0.69 -16.66
CA ALA A 90 -3.08 -0.62 -15.19
C ALA A 90 -2.72 0.77 -14.64
N LEU A 91 -1.88 1.54 -15.34
CA LEU A 91 -1.47 2.88 -14.92
C LEU A 91 -2.56 3.93 -15.16
N PHE A 92 -3.42 3.73 -16.17
CA PHE A 92 -4.53 4.63 -16.48
C PHE A 92 -5.51 4.86 -15.30
N PRO A 93 -6.08 3.83 -14.64
CA PRO A 93 -6.96 4.04 -13.48
C PRO A 93 -6.23 4.64 -12.28
N VAL A 94 -4.95 4.31 -12.07
CA VAL A 94 -4.14 4.92 -11.00
C VAL A 94 -3.96 6.42 -11.25
N LEU A 95 -3.62 6.80 -12.48
CA LEU A 95 -3.51 8.20 -12.89
C LEU A 95 -4.84 8.92 -12.74
N PHE A 96 -5.95 8.28 -13.14
CA PHE A 96 -7.28 8.85 -12.99
C PHE A 96 -7.64 9.11 -11.52
N VAL A 97 -7.38 8.17 -10.61
CA VAL A 97 -7.60 8.36 -9.17
C VAL A 97 -6.73 9.49 -8.62
N LEU A 98 -5.46 9.58 -9.03
CA LEU A 98 -4.59 10.68 -8.63
C LEU A 98 -5.10 12.03 -9.12
N LEU A 99 -5.60 12.10 -10.36
CA LEU A 99 -6.22 13.31 -10.89
C LEU A 99 -7.52 13.66 -10.17
N MET A 100 -8.32 12.67 -9.76
CA MET A 100 -9.53 12.90 -8.96
C MET A 100 -9.19 13.40 -7.55
N MET A 101 -8.19 12.82 -6.90
CA MET A 101 -7.70 13.28 -5.60
C MET A 101 -7.09 14.69 -5.70
N TRP A 102 -6.34 14.98 -6.76
CA TRP A 102 -5.78 16.30 -7.00
C TRP A 102 -6.89 17.32 -7.32
N GLY A 103 -7.78 16.98 -8.24
CA GLY A 103 -8.87 17.83 -8.70
C GLY A 103 -9.87 18.16 -7.59
N ILE A 104 -10.34 17.17 -6.85
CA ILE A 104 -11.32 17.39 -5.76
C ILE A 104 -10.61 17.89 -4.49
N GLY A 105 -9.42 17.38 -4.19
CA GLY A 105 -8.70 17.68 -2.95
C GLY A 105 -8.00 19.04 -2.90
N LEU A 106 -7.66 19.64 -4.04
CA LEU A 106 -7.04 20.98 -4.11
C LEU A 106 -7.98 22.09 -4.61
N SER A 107 -9.10 21.74 -5.26
CA SER A 107 -10.03 22.75 -5.81
C SER A 107 -11.12 23.19 -4.82
N ASN A 108 -11.18 22.57 -3.64
CA ASN A 108 -12.09 22.98 -2.57
C ASN A 108 -11.29 23.33 -1.31
N PRO A 109 -11.40 24.57 -0.78
CA PRO A 109 -10.63 25.02 0.38
C PRO A 109 -11.00 24.27 1.68
N GLU A 110 -12.16 23.62 1.71
CA GLU A 110 -12.68 22.89 2.89
C GLU A 110 -12.57 21.37 2.78
N ALA A 111 -12.11 20.83 1.64
CA ALA A 111 -12.09 19.39 1.42
C ALA A 111 -11.26 18.64 2.48
N ILE A 112 -10.11 19.17 2.91
CA ILE A 112 -9.24 18.49 3.88
C ILE A 112 -9.73 18.67 5.32
N THR A 113 -10.37 19.81 5.63
CA THR A 113 -10.82 20.16 6.99
C THR A 113 -12.19 19.57 7.34
N GLU A 114 -13.02 19.22 6.35
CA GLU A 114 -14.33 18.59 6.54
C GLU A 114 -14.32 17.05 6.46
N LEU A 115 -13.19 16.43 6.08
CA LEU A 115 -13.03 14.97 6.13
C LEU A 115 -13.41 14.33 7.49
N PRO A 116 -13.12 14.95 8.65
CA PRO A 116 -13.57 14.45 9.95
C PRO A 116 -15.10 14.38 10.05
N ALA A 117 -15.82 15.38 9.52
CA ALA A 117 -17.29 15.43 9.55
C ALA A 117 -17.94 14.34 8.67
N TRP A 118 -17.27 13.92 7.59
CA TRP A 118 -17.69 12.77 6.78
C TRP A 118 -17.47 11.43 7.51
N CYS A 119 -16.33 11.28 8.19
CA CYS A 119 -15.90 10.02 8.80
C CYS A 119 -16.53 9.76 10.18
N THR A 120 -17.12 10.77 10.82
CA THR A 120 -17.83 10.62 12.09
C THR A 120 -19.32 10.91 11.90
N PRO A 121 -20.23 9.96 12.16
CA PRO A 121 -21.66 10.24 12.12
C PRO A 121 -22.00 11.33 13.13
N ASP A 122 -22.82 12.29 12.71
CA ASP A 122 -23.31 13.36 13.58
C ASP A 122 -24.35 12.76 14.56
N TRP A 123 -23.96 12.66 15.84
CA TRP A 123 -24.81 12.10 16.89
C TRP A 123 -25.93 13.06 17.33
N ASP A 124 -26.01 14.26 16.74
CA ASP A 124 -27.02 15.27 17.08
C ASP A 124 -28.46 14.83 16.70
N TYR A 125 -28.61 14.05 15.62
CA TYR A 125 -29.91 13.45 15.23
C TYR A 125 -30.47 12.43 16.24
N ALA A 126 -29.67 11.95 17.20
CA ALA A 126 -30.12 11.04 18.24
C ALA A 126 -30.62 11.76 19.50
N THR A 127 -30.33 13.05 19.65
CA THR A 127 -30.57 13.78 20.92
C THR A 127 -31.72 14.78 20.82
N ASN A 128 -31.97 15.36 19.64
CA ASN A 128 -33.07 16.31 19.44
C ASN A 128 -34.05 15.79 18.37
N ARG A 129 -35.17 15.24 18.85
CA ARG A 129 -36.36 14.92 18.04
C ARG A 129 -37.53 15.75 18.51
#